data_AF-A0A132TEH9-F1
#
_entry.id   AF-A0A132TEH9-F1
#
_cell.length_a   1.000
_cell.length_b   1.000
_cell.length_c   1.000
_cell.angle_alpha   90.00
_cell.angle_beta   90.00
_cell.angle_gamma   90.00
#
_symmetry.space_group_name_H-M   'P 1'
#
loop_
_entity.id
_entity.type
_entity.pdbx_description
1 polymer ?
#
loop_
_entity_poly.entity_id
_entity_poly.type
_entity_poly.pdbx_seq_one_letter_code
_entity_poly.pdbx_strand_id
1 'polypeptide(L)'
;MPCASNINAFVTGTVPYTDTFTHNFAVLDLAKWVSYQSYLSPYYGALPISIVLGQWGVEMGWSLTEFAARNNPGNMDSTCGYSGSIIPGVSTPGKRYKFDNLIEGVTAYAHLLIAGYPCVQSAYSHGGIATAAGLTKACNALSAGYDADNTTSSSYCANSTYAENSSSTKRIWATAGYSGLYITINGTNNTCINGYNYIQSSDPGLYKFTNISF
;
A
#
# COMPACT_ATOMS: atom_id res chain seq x y z
N MET A 1 7.25 -19.49 -15.49
CA MET A 1 8.11 -19.40 -14.30
C MET A 1 7.26 -19.69 -13.09
N PRO A 2 7.73 -20.45 -12.11
CA PRO A 2 7.17 -20.44 -10.77
C PRO A 2 7.36 -19.05 -10.16
N CYS A 3 6.53 -18.70 -9.19
CA CYS A 3 6.72 -17.51 -8.38
C CYS A 3 8.13 -17.45 -7.80
N ALA A 4 8.77 -16.27 -7.85
CA ALA A 4 10.08 -16.07 -7.24
C ALA A 4 10.01 -16.36 -5.74
N SER A 5 10.99 -17.10 -5.22
CA SER A 5 10.95 -17.62 -3.85
C SER A 5 10.81 -16.52 -2.78
N ASN A 6 11.45 -15.38 -2.98
CA ASN A 6 11.34 -14.21 -2.11
C ASN A 6 9.95 -13.58 -2.14
N ILE A 7 9.30 -13.50 -3.31
CA ILE A 7 7.92 -13.02 -3.44
C ILE A 7 6.98 -13.95 -2.68
N ASN A 8 7.10 -15.26 -2.88
CA ASN A 8 6.28 -16.24 -2.18
C ASN A 8 6.47 -16.11 -0.66
N ALA A 9 7.72 -16.10 -0.19
CA ALA A 9 8.05 -15.99 1.22
C ALA A 9 7.49 -14.70 1.85
N PHE A 10 7.50 -13.59 1.12
CA PHE A 10 6.90 -12.34 1.58
C PHE A 10 5.37 -12.45 1.67
N VAL A 11 4.69 -12.91 0.61
CA VAL A 11 3.23 -12.98 0.56
C VAL A 11 2.65 -13.97 1.57
N THR A 12 3.26 -15.15 1.71
CA THR A 12 2.83 -16.18 2.68
C THR A 12 3.43 -16.00 4.06
N GLY A 13 4.28 -14.98 4.24
CA GLY A 13 5.00 -14.69 5.46
C GLY A 13 4.14 -14.01 6.51
N THR A 14 4.73 -13.84 7.70
CA THR A 14 4.11 -13.12 8.81
C THR A 14 5.01 -12.00 9.32
N VAL A 15 4.39 -10.95 9.84
CA VAL A 15 5.05 -9.81 10.48
C VAL A 15 4.61 -9.75 11.95
N PRO A 16 5.55 -9.62 12.90
CA PRO A 16 5.20 -9.60 14.31
C PRO A 16 4.60 -8.26 14.74
N TYR A 17 3.68 -8.31 15.69
CA TYR A 17 3.16 -7.20 16.47
C TYR A 17 3.16 -7.61 17.94
N THR A 18 3.80 -6.83 18.80
CA THR A 18 3.88 -7.13 20.23
C THR A 18 3.13 -6.07 21.02
N ASP A 19 2.14 -6.51 21.78
CA ASP A 19 1.53 -5.75 22.87
C ASP A 19 1.86 -6.42 24.22
N THR A 20 0.86 -6.88 24.97
CA THR A 20 1.05 -7.85 26.05
C THR A 20 1.52 -9.21 25.52
N PHE A 21 1.14 -9.58 24.30
CA PHE A 21 1.52 -10.81 23.62
C PHE A 21 2.10 -10.51 22.23
N THR A 22 2.86 -11.47 21.69
CA THR A 22 3.31 -11.40 20.30
C THR A 22 2.29 -12.07 19.39
N HIS A 23 1.72 -11.28 18.49
CA HIS A 23 0.84 -11.72 17.41
C HIS A 23 1.63 -11.73 16.11
N ASN A 24 1.41 -12.72 15.26
CA ASN A 24 2.01 -12.79 13.93
C ASN A 24 0.91 -12.61 12.88
N PHE A 25 0.98 -11.52 12.13
CA PHE A 25 -0.01 -11.20 11.10
C PHE A 25 0.50 -11.68 9.74
N ALA A 26 -0.29 -12.47 9.03
CA ALA A 26 0.01 -12.82 7.64
C ALA A 26 -0.01 -11.56 6.76
N VAL A 27 1.01 -11.39 5.93
CA VAL A 27 1.10 -10.25 5.00
C VAL A 27 -0.12 -10.20 4.08
N LEU A 28 -0.57 -11.37 3.60
CA LEU A 28 -1.78 -11.48 2.80
C LEU A 28 -3.03 -10.97 3.52
N ASP A 29 -3.21 -11.29 4.80
CA ASP A 29 -4.42 -10.87 5.51
C ASP A 29 -4.39 -9.37 5.84
N LEU A 30 -3.20 -8.81 6.11
CA LEU A 30 -3.01 -7.36 6.18
C LEU A 30 -3.40 -6.68 4.86
N ALA A 31 -2.95 -7.23 3.71
CA ALA A 31 -3.29 -6.67 2.40
C ALA A 31 -4.78 -6.81 2.05
N LYS A 32 -5.42 -7.93 2.44
CA LYS A 32 -6.88 -8.09 2.38
C LYS A 32 -7.58 -7.02 3.20
N TRP A 33 -7.12 -6.74 4.41
CA TRP A 33 -7.71 -5.71 5.25
C TRP A 33 -7.62 -4.33 4.60
N VAL A 34 -6.47 -3.97 4.01
CA VAL A 34 -6.34 -2.71 3.27
C VAL A 34 -7.27 -2.65 2.05
N SER A 35 -7.35 -3.74 1.27
CA SER A 35 -8.29 -3.84 0.14
C SER A 35 -9.74 -3.67 0.62
N TYR A 36 -10.09 -4.24 1.78
CA TYR A 36 -11.40 -4.07 2.40
C TYR A 36 -11.67 -2.63 2.85
N GLN A 37 -10.70 -1.93 3.45
CA GLN A 37 -10.85 -0.51 3.77
C GLN A 37 -11.07 0.34 2.51
N SER A 38 -10.40 0.00 1.41
CA SER A 38 -10.60 0.65 0.11
C SER A 38 -11.99 0.39 -0.48
N TYR A 39 -12.59 -0.77 -0.19
CA TYR A 39 -13.94 -1.11 -0.61
C TYR A 39 -15.02 -0.37 0.19
N LEU A 40 -14.78 -0.16 1.50
CA LEU A 40 -15.70 0.61 2.36
C LEU A 40 -15.67 2.13 2.08
N SER A 41 -14.58 2.61 1.49
CA SER A 41 -14.36 4.02 1.21
C SER A 41 -15.48 4.63 0.33
N PRO A 42 -16.04 5.80 0.70
CA PRO A 42 -16.98 6.52 -0.15
C PRO A 42 -16.31 7.17 -1.37
N TYR A 43 -14.98 7.29 -1.37
CA TYR A 43 -14.21 7.80 -2.50
C TYR A 43 -14.13 6.75 -3.61
N TYR A 44 -14.54 7.12 -4.83
CA TYR A 44 -14.78 6.24 -5.97
C TYR A 44 -13.60 5.31 -6.31
N GLY A 45 -13.61 4.11 -5.73
CA GLY A 45 -12.86 2.96 -6.21
C GLY A 45 -12.35 2.04 -5.10
N ALA A 46 -12.32 0.75 -5.40
CA ALA A 46 -11.71 -0.27 -4.54
C ALA A 46 -10.43 -0.79 -5.20
N LEU A 47 -9.43 -1.15 -4.40
CA LEU A 47 -8.17 -1.70 -4.90
C LEU A 47 -8.13 -3.21 -4.72
N PRO A 48 -7.64 -3.97 -5.72
CA PRO A 48 -7.40 -5.37 -5.54
C PRO A 48 -6.22 -5.60 -4.58
N ILE A 49 -6.27 -6.72 -3.87
CA ILE A 49 -5.22 -7.15 -2.92
C ILE A 49 -3.84 -7.17 -3.60
N SER A 50 -3.80 -7.56 -4.87
CA SER A 50 -2.57 -7.65 -5.65
C SER A 50 -1.81 -6.32 -5.82
N ILE A 51 -2.51 -5.18 -5.91
CA ILE A 51 -1.87 -3.86 -5.96
C ILE A 51 -1.21 -3.55 -4.62
N VAL A 52 -1.90 -3.83 -3.51
CA VAL A 52 -1.37 -3.63 -2.16
C VAL A 52 -0.11 -4.49 -1.95
N LEU A 53 -0.19 -5.78 -2.24
CA LEU A 53 0.95 -6.71 -2.14
C LEU A 53 2.10 -6.31 -3.06
N GLY A 54 1.80 -5.94 -4.30
CA GLY A 54 2.80 -5.51 -5.26
C GLY A 54 3.56 -4.27 -4.78
N GLN A 55 2.84 -3.28 -4.27
CA GLN A 55 3.45 -2.07 -3.73
C GLN A 55 4.34 -2.38 -2.52
N TRP A 56 3.80 -3.06 -1.51
CA TRP A 56 4.56 -3.42 -0.30
C TRP A 56 5.79 -4.27 -0.62
N GLY A 57 5.64 -5.21 -1.55
CA GLY A 57 6.74 -6.05 -2.00
C GLY A 57 7.87 -5.24 -2.63
N VAL A 58 7.58 -4.29 -3.51
CA VAL A 58 8.64 -3.45 -4.09
C VAL A 58 9.25 -2.53 -3.04
N GLU A 59 8.45 -1.89 -2.19
CA GLU A 59 8.93 -0.95 -1.18
C GLU A 59 9.82 -1.61 -0.13
N MET A 60 9.46 -2.82 0.29
CA MET A 60 10.19 -3.60 1.29
C MET A 60 11.25 -4.51 0.66
N GLY A 61 11.44 -4.48 -0.67
CA GLY A 61 12.35 -5.37 -1.38
C GLY A 61 12.02 -6.87 -1.19
N TRP A 62 10.74 -7.19 -1.00
CA TRP A 62 10.22 -8.53 -0.69
C TRP A 62 10.81 -9.11 0.61
N SER A 63 11.13 -8.25 1.58
CA SER A 63 11.72 -8.62 2.87
C SER A 63 10.74 -8.44 4.03
N LEU A 64 10.39 -9.54 4.70
CA LEU A 64 9.62 -9.49 5.95
C LEU A 64 10.38 -8.77 7.07
N THR A 65 11.71 -8.89 7.08
CA THR A 65 12.58 -8.20 8.04
C THR A 65 12.49 -6.69 7.85
N GLU A 66 12.50 -6.21 6.60
CA GLU A 66 12.37 -4.78 6.30
C GLU A 66 10.99 -4.25 6.72
N PHE A 67 9.93 -5.01 6.41
CA PHE A 67 8.57 -4.70 6.84
C PHE A 67 8.52 -4.57 8.38
N ALA A 68 8.95 -5.60 9.10
CA ALA A 68 8.92 -5.62 10.57
C ALA A 68 9.78 -4.51 11.20
N ALA A 69 10.93 -4.17 10.61
CA ALA A 69 11.84 -3.16 11.15
C ALA A 69 11.26 -1.74 11.05
N ARG A 70 10.45 -1.47 10.02
CA ARG A 70 9.91 -0.13 9.76
C ARG A 70 8.46 0.04 10.19
N ASN A 71 7.67 -1.03 10.16
CA ASN A 71 6.21 -0.96 10.15
C ASN A 71 5.69 0.09 9.16
N ASN A 72 6.38 0.31 8.04
CA ASN A 72 6.07 1.36 7.08
C ASN A 72 5.96 0.74 5.69
N PRO A 73 4.92 -0.04 5.41
CA PRO A 73 4.89 -0.87 4.21
C PRO A 73 4.74 -0.07 2.92
N GLY A 74 4.32 1.19 3.03
CA GLY A 74 4.33 2.12 1.93
C GLY A 74 5.59 2.98 1.86
N ASN A 75 6.61 2.82 2.71
CA ASN A 75 7.72 3.80 2.78
C ASN A 75 7.19 5.26 2.81
N MET A 76 6.15 5.52 3.61
CA MET A 76 5.55 6.84 3.73
C MET A 76 6.55 7.80 4.39
N ASP A 77 6.70 9.00 3.83
CA ASP A 77 7.60 10.04 4.36
C ASP A 77 6.91 11.00 5.36
N SER A 78 5.82 10.52 5.96
CA SER A 78 5.03 11.21 6.97
C SER A 78 4.17 10.19 7.72
N THR A 79 3.91 10.43 9.00
CA THR A 79 3.03 9.57 9.80
C THR A 79 1.56 9.96 9.70
N CYS A 80 1.25 11.15 9.16
CA CYS A 80 -0.12 11.49 8.80
C CYS A 80 -1.16 11.41 9.95
N GLY A 81 -0.75 11.71 11.18
CA GLY A 81 -1.61 11.64 12.38
C GLY A 81 -1.52 10.31 13.14
N TYR A 82 -0.76 9.35 12.63
CA TYR A 82 -0.42 8.10 13.31
C TYR A 82 0.91 8.20 14.05
N SER A 83 1.16 7.24 14.93
CA SER A 83 2.35 7.22 15.79
C SER A 83 3.57 6.65 15.05
N GLY A 84 4.66 7.40 15.04
CA GLY A 84 5.89 7.03 14.36
C GLY A 84 6.99 8.08 14.52
N SER A 85 8.17 7.77 14.00
CA SER A 85 9.37 8.60 14.18
C SER A 85 10.33 8.53 13.00
N ILE A 86 11.19 9.54 12.90
CA ILE A 86 12.33 9.51 11.98
C ILE A 86 13.36 8.51 12.51
N ILE A 87 13.90 7.69 11.60
CA ILE A 87 15.00 6.78 11.87
C ILE A 87 16.30 7.59 11.91
N PRO A 88 17.03 7.61 13.05
CA PRO A 88 18.28 8.37 13.15
C PRO A 88 19.30 7.96 12.07
N GLY A 89 19.90 8.95 11.43
CA GLY A 89 20.92 8.73 10.39
C GLY A 89 20.39 8.34 9.01
N VAL A 90 19.08 8.19 8.83
CA VAL A 90 18.48 7.93 7.51
C VAL A 90 17.88 9.23 6.98
N SER A 91 18.39 9.72 5.84
CA SER A 91 17.94 10.96 5.21
C SER A 91 17.11 10.75 3.94
N THR A 92 17.13 9.55 3.38
CA THR A 92 16.42 9.20 2.14
C THR A 92 14.90 9.32 2.36
N PRO A 93 14.21 10.19 1.60
CA PRO A 93 12.76 10.29 1.66
C PRO A 93 12.09 8.93 1.46
N GLY A 94 11.02 8.69 2.22
CA GLY A 94 10.27 7.44 2.24
C GLY A 94 10.93 6.31 3.03
N LYS A 95 12.26 6.33 3.19
CA LYS A 95 13.00 5.38 4.03
C LYS A 95 13.39 5.93 5.39
N ARG A 96 13.15 7.20 5.66
CA ARG A 96 13.57 7.83 6.92
C ARG A 96 12.52 7.79 8.01
N TYR A 97 11.32 7.28 7.75
CA TYR A 97 10.28 7.11 8.77
C TYR A 97 10.00 5.65 9.08
N LYS A 98 9.68 5.39 10.35
CA LYS A 98 9.08 4.15 10.82
C LYS A 98 7.83 4.48 11.64
N PHE A 99 6.88 3.55 11.66
CA PHE A 99 5.75 3.62 12.59
C PHE A 99 6.09 2.85 13.86
N ASP A 100 5.50 3.28 14.98
CA ASP A 100 5.81 2.70 16.28
C ASP A 100 5.41 1.22 16.36
N ASN A 101 4.40 0.81 15.59
CA ASN A 101 3.99 -0.57 15.48
C ASN A 101 3.29 -0.86 14.13
N LEU A 102 3.08 -2.15 13.86
CA LEU A 102 2.46 -2.66 12.64
C LEU A 102 1.06 -2.11 12.37
N ILE A 103 0.25 -1.94 13.41
CA ILE A 103 -1.14 -1.47 13.29
C ILE A 103 -1.17 -0.02 12.83
N GLU A 104 -0.39 0.85 13.48
CA GLU A 104 -0.25 2.26 13.09
C GLU A 104 0.20 2.37 11.63
N GLY A 105 1.21 1.60 11.24
CA GLY A 105 1.75 1.60 9.88
C GLY A 105 0.80 1.14 8.79
N VAL A 106 0.15 0.00 8.98
CA VAL A 106 -0.79 -0.56 8.00
C VAL A 106 -2.07 0.28 7.94
N THR A 107 -2.54 0.79 9.08
CA THR A 107 -3.71 1.70 9.13
C THR A 107 -3.40 3.03 8.45
N ALA A 108 -2.24 3.63 8.73
CA ALA A 108 -1.78 4.85 8.06
C ALA A 108 -1.67 4.67 6.54
N TYR A 109 -1.16 3.51 6.10
CA TYR A 109 -1.10 3.17 4.67
C TYR A 109 -2.49 3.07 4.04
N ALA A 110 -3.42 2.37 4.68
CA ALA A 110 -4.79 2.25 4.20
C ALA A 110 -5.48 3.62 4.11
N HIS A 111 -5.36 4.43 5.16
CA HIS A 111 -5.94 5.77 5.19
C HIS A 111 -5.31 6.69 4.13
N LEU A 112 -4.00 6.55 3.89
CA LEU A 112 -3.35 7.24 2.80
C LEU A 112 -3.90 6.84 1.44
N LEU A 113 -4.11 5.55 1.17
CA LEU A 113 -4.67 5.12 -0.12
C LEU A 113 -6.07 5.68 -0.37
N ILE A 114 -6.92 5.71 0.66
CA ILE A 114 -8.33 6.08 0.50
C ILE A 114 -8.59 7.58 0.59
N ALA A 115 -7.85 8.30 1.44
CA ALA A 115 -8.07 9.73 1.67
C ALA A 115 -6.98 10.60 1.03
N GLY A 116 -5.72 10.21 1.12
CA GLY A 116 -4.60 11.03 0.63
C GLY A 116 -4.17 10.78 -0.80
N TYR A 117 -4.45 9.59 -1.33
CA TYR A 117 -4.01 9.15 -2.64
C TYR A 117 -5.09 8.38 -3.41
N PRO A 118 -6.29 8.96 -3.58
CA PRO A 118 -7.42 8.29 -4.23
C PRO A 118 -7.19 8.03 -5.73
N CYS A 119 -6.13 8.61 -6.31
CA CYS A 119 -5.86 8.54 -7.74
C CYS A 119 -5.63 7.09 -8.21
N VAL A 120 -5.07 6.20 -7.38
CA VAL A 120 -4.87 4.78 -7.75
C VAL A 120 -6.21 4.05 -7.86
N GLN A 121 -7.12 4.30 -6.92
CA GLN A 121 -8.49 3.74 -6.92
C GLN A 121 -9.30 4.26 -8.10
N SER A 122 -9.16 5.55 -8.39
CA SER A 122 -9.81 6.21 -9.52
C SER A 122 -9.29 5.68 -10.86
N ALA A 123 -7.97 5.58 -11.03
CA ALA A 123 -7.34 5.00 -12.22
C ALA A 123 -7.79 3.55 -12.45
N TYR A 124 -7.87 2.75 -11.39
CA TYR A 124 -8.38 1.38 -11.44
C TYR A 124 -9.83 1.34 -11.93
N SER A 125 -10.68 2.21 -11.37
CA SER A 125 -12.10 2.31 -11.71
C SER A 125 -12.31 2.80 -13.15
N HIS A 126 -11.60 3.83 -13.59
CA HIS A 126 -11.65 4.36 -14.95
C HIS A 126 -11.20 3.35 -16.01
N GLY A 127 -10.20 2.52 -15.69
CA GLY A 127 -9.77 1.43 -16.57
C GLY A 127 -10.66 0.19 -16.51
N GLY A 128 -11.63 0.14 -15.59
CA GLY A 128 -12.53 -0.99 -15.36
C GLY A 128 -12.08 -1.88 -14.21
N ILE A 129 -12.90 -1.97 -13.16
CA ILE A 129 -12.69 -2.83 -11.99
C ILE A 129 -12.56 -4.29 -12.42
N ALA A 130 -11.62 -5.01 -11.81
CA ALA A 130 -11.31 -6.42 -12.10
C ALA A 130 -10.89 -6.71 -13.56
N THR A 131 -10.42 -5.68 -14.29
CA THR A 131 -9.88 -5.84 -15.64
C THR A 131 -8.36 -5.64 -15.69
N ALA A 132 -7.72 -6.20 -16.71
CA ALA A 132 -6.29 -5.94 -16.96
C ALA A 132 -6.01 -4.46 -17.27
N ALA A 133 -6.94 -3.77 -17.92
CA ALA A 133 -6.83 -2.34 -18.23
C ALA A 133 -6.89 -1.48 -16.95
N GLY A 134 -7.84 -1.76 -16.06
CA GLY A 134 -7.90 -1.16 -14.73
C GLY A 134 -6.62 -1.39 -13.95
N LEU A 135 -6.15 -2.64 -13.88
CA LEU A 135 -4.91 -2.99 -13.18
C LEU A 135 -3.69 -2.25 -13.75
N THR A 136 -3.59 -2.14 -15.08
CA THR A 136 -2.51 -1.39 -15.74
C THR A 136 -2.56 0.08 -15.37
N LYS A 137 -3.74 0.72 -15.46
CA LYS A 137 -3.91 2.13 -15.09
C LYS A 137 -3.55 2.39 -13.64
N ALA A 138 -4.01 1.54 -12.73
CA ALA A 138 -3.70 1.67 -11.32
C ALA A 138 -2.20 1.50 -11.02
N CYS A 139 -1.52 0.54 -11.66
CA CYS A 139 -0.07 0.39 -11.54
C CYS A 139 0.68 1.62 -12.08
N ASN A 140 0.20 2.20 -13.18
CA ASN A 140 0.79 3.41 -13.77
C ASN A 140 0.60 4.62 -12.86
N ALA A 141 -0.61 4.82 -12.34
CA ALA A 141 -0.91 5.89 -11.38
C ALA A 141 -0.02 5.74 -10.15
N LEU A 142 0.01 4.54 -9.55
CA LEU A 142 0.84 4.23 -8.41
C LEU A 142 2.33 4.51 -8.68
N SER A 143 2.85 4.13 -9.86
CA SER A 143 4.24 4.37 -10.28
C SER A 143 4.56 5.84 -10.53
N ALA A 144 3.61 6.59 -11.05
CA ALA A 144 3.78 8.02 -11.31
C ALA A 144 3.61 8.87 -10.05
N GLY A 145 3.06 8.31 -8.97
CA GLY A 145 2.70 9.06 -7.77
C GLY A 145 1.60 10.09 -8.04
N TYR A 146 0.77 9.85 -9.08
CA TYR A 146 -0.27 10.73 -9.59
C TYR A 146 -1.07 10.06 -10.74
N ASP A 147 -2.35 10.39 -10.91
CA ASP A 147 -3.15 10.06 -12.10
C ASP A 147 -3.58 11.34 -12.83
N ALA A 148 -3.22 11.48 -14.11
CA ALA A 148 -3.61 12.64 -14.91
C ALA A 148 -5.13 12.72 -15.14
N ASP A 149 -5.82 11.59 -15.09
CA ASP A 149 -7.27 11.53 -15.23
C ASP A 149 -8.00 11.90 -13.92
N ASN A 150 -7.27 12.04 -12.79
CA ASN A 150 -7.81 12.48 -11.50
C ASN A 150 -6.95 13.59 -10.87
N THR A 151 -7.37 14.82 -11.09
CA THR A 151 -6.65 16.03 -10.63
C THR A 151 -7.03 16.45 -9.21
N THR A 152 -7.86 15.68 -8.50
CA THR A 152 -8.37 16.03 -7.17
C THR A 152 -7.24 16.01 -6.15
N SER A 153 -7.03 17.12 -5.45
CA SER A 153 -6.11 17.19 -4.32
C SER A 153 -6.79 16.77 -3.02
N SER A 154 -6.03 16.18 -2.11
CA SER A 154 -6.51 15.81 -0.77
C SER A 154 -5.97 16.76 0.29
N SER A 155 -6.78 17.06 1.30
CA SER A 155 -6.30 17.72 2.52
C SER A 155 -5.66 16.76 3.53
N TYR A 156 -5.72 15.45 3.27
CA TYR A 156 -5.08 14.44 4.12
C TYR A 156 -3.57 14.68 4.16
N CYS A 157 -3.05 14.88 5.37
CA CYS A 157 -1.66 15.28 5.60
C CYS A 157 -1.25 16.60 4.94
N ALA A 158 -2.18 17.53 4.66
CA ALA A 158 -1.89 18.78 3.94
C ALA A 158 -0.72 19.61 4.54
N ASN A 159 -0.49 19.51 5.85
CA ASN A 159 0.61 20.19 6.53
C ASN A 159 1.98 19.49 6.36
N SER A 160 2.03 18.35 5.68
CA SER A 160 3.24 17.59 5.37
C SER A 160 3.81 18.03 4.03
N THR A 161 5.12 18.27 3.98
CA THR A 161 5.87 18.61 2.75
C THR A 161 5.75 17.54 1.65
N TYR A 162 5.27 16.35 1.99
CA TYR A 162 5.24 15.16 1.14
C TYR A 162 3.82 14.70 0.76
N ALA A 163 2.80 15.51 1.04
CA ALA A 163 1.41 15.25 0.65
C ALA A 163 1.17 15.49 -0.85
N GLU A 164 0.32 14.67 -1.45
CA GLU A 164 -0.05 14.81 -2.85
C GLU A 164 -1.10 15.90 -3.04
N ASN A 165 -0.61 17.10 -3.34
CA ASN A 165 -1.47 18.28 -3.52
C ASN A 165 -1.69 18.67 -4.99
N SER A 166 -0.94 18.09 -5.94
CA SER A 166 -0.95 18.44 -7.37
C SER A 166 0.02 17.57 -8.18
N SER A 167 -0.05 17.65 -9.51
CA SER A 167 0.96 17.11 -10.43
C SER A 167 2.36 17.72 -10.25
N SER A 168 2.51 18.85 -9.55
CA SER A 168 3.80 19.46 -9.21
C SER A 168 4.33 19.06 -7.82
N THR A 169 3.49 18.48 -6.97
CA THR A 169 3.82 18.04 -5.61
C THR A 169 3.53 16.54 -5.46
N LYS A 170 3.86 15.78 -6.50
CA LYS A 170 3.67 14.33 -6.58
C LYS A 170 4.34 13.65 -5.38
N ARG A 171 3.77 12.53 -4.96
CA ARG A 171 4.26 11.62 -3.91
C ARG A 171 5.80 11.47 -3.93
N ILE A 172 6.49 11.97 -2.91
CA ILE A 172 7.98 12.04 -2.89
C ILE A 172 8.65 10.70 -2.52
N TRP A 173 7.89 9.71 -2.05
CA TRP A 173 8.46 8.42 -1.62
C TRP A 173 8.41 7.31 -2.68
N ALA A 174 7.82 7.54 -3.85
CA ALA A 174 8.01 6.66 -5.01
C ALA A 174 9.42 6.90 -5.60
N THR A 175 10.46 6.52 -4.87
CA THR A 175 11.83 6.52 -5.41
C THR A 175 11.92 5.48 -6.52
N ALA A 176 12.00 5.96 -7.77
CA ALA A 176 11.93 5.19 -9.02
C ALA A 176 10.57 4.51 -9.22
N GLY A 177 9.74 5.11 -10.07
CA GLY A 177 8.41 4.60 -10.45
C GLY A 177 8.47 3.10 -10.71
N TYR A 178 7.57 2.35 -10.06
CA TYR A 178 7.58 0.90 -9.93
C TYR A 178 7.61 0.16 -11.30
N SER A 179 8.76 0.23 -11.96
CA SER A 179 8.95 -0.27 -13.32
C SER A 179 8.80 -1.79 -13.28
N GLY A 180 7.88 -2.30 -14.10
CA GLY A 180 7.54 -3.71 -14.08
C GLY A 180 6.58 -4.14 -12.96
N LEU A 181 5.98 -3.23 -12.18
CA LEU A 181 4.98 -3.59 -11.16
C LEU A 181 3.80 -4.36 -11.76
N TYR A 182 3.26 -3.88 -12.89
CA TYR A 182 2.20 -4.59 -13.61
C TYR A 182 2.66 -5.98 -14.06
N ILE A 183 3.90 -6.13 -14.52
CA ILE A 183 4.46 -7.42 -14.94
C ILE A 183 4.62 -8.36 -13.73
N THR A 184 5.07 -7.83 -12.59
CA THR A 184 5.18 -8.57 -11.34
C THR A 184 3.81 -9.04 -10.85
N ILE A 185 2.78 -8.19 -10.92
CA ILE A 185 1.42 -8.53 -10.47
C ILE A 185 0.71 -9.47 -11.45
N ASN A 186 0.68 -9.10 -12.73
CA ASN A 186 -0.15 -9.74 -13.75
C ASN A 186 0.58 -10.79 -14.59
N GLY A 187 1.88 -10.99 -14.35
CA GLY A 187 2.63 -12.04 -15.01
C GLY A 187 1.93 -13.38 -14.84
N THR A 188 1.58 -14.05 -15.94
CA THR A 188 0.95 -15.38 -15.95
C THR A 188 1.74 -16.45 -15.19
N ASN A 189 3.00 -16.14 -14.91
CA ASN A 189 3.96 -16.96 -14.20
C ASN A 189 4.14 -16.57 -12.72
N ASN A 190 3.56 -15.47 -12.23
CA ASN A 190 3.63 -15.09 -10.82
C ASN A 190 2.36 -15.51 -10.06
N THR A 191 2.24 -16.80 -9.77
CA THR A 191 1.09 -17.39 -9.08
C THR A 191 0.90 -16.88 -7.64
N CYS A 192 1.91 -16.25 -7.04
CA CYS A 192 1.82 -15.73 -5.67
C CYS A 192 1.05 -14.42 -5.55
N ILE A 193 0.86 -13.69 -6.65
CA ILE A 193 0.19 -12.37 -6.62
C ILE A 193 -1.00 -12.35 -7.56
N ASN A 194 -0.89 -12.98 -8.74
CA ASN A 194 -1.93 -12.92 -9.76
C ASN A 194 -3.28 -13.52 -9.30
N GLY A 195 -3.25 -14.50 -8.39
CA GLY A 195 -4.44 -15.10 -7.78
C GLY A 195 -5.19 -14.15 -6.83
N TYR A 196 -4.60 -12.99 -6.51
CA TYR A 196 -5.17 -11.96 -5.64
C TYR A 196 -5.62 -10.71 -6.42
N ASN A 197 -5.86 -10.84 -7.72
CA ASN A 197 -6.44 -9.80 -8.59
C ASN A 197 -7.96 -9.63 -8.37
N TYR A 198 -8.39 -9.54 -7.11
CA TYR A 198 -9.77 -9.28 -6.72
C TYR A 198 -9.83 -8.33 -5.53
N ILE A 199 -10.99 -7.70 -5.35
CA ILE A 199 -11.27 -6.80 -4.22
C ILE A 199 -11.75 -7.64 -3.03
N GLN A 200 -11.17 -7.39 -1.86
CA GLN A 200 -11.67 -7.96 -0.61
C GLN A 200 -12.93 -7.20 -0.18
N SER A 201 -14.10 -7.86 -0.21
CA SER A 201 -15.38 -7.25 0.17
C SER A 201 -15.86 -7.60 1.57
N SER A 202 -15.20 -8.53 2.26
CA SER A 202 -15.50 -8.92 3.64
C SER A 202 -14.34 -8.63 4.56
N ASP A 203 -14.65 -8.26 5.80
CA ASP A 203 -13.65 -8.05 6.85
C ASP A 203 -12.85 -9.34 7.11
N PRO A 204 -11.50 -9.33 7.01
CA PRO A 204 -10.68 -10.48 7.39
C PRO A 204 -10.60 -10.70 8.92
N GLY A 205 -11.14 -9.80 9.75
CA GLY A 205 -11.26 -10.00 11.20
C GLY A 205 -9.93 -9.92 11.93
N LEU A 206 -9.06 -8.98 11.56
CA LEU A 206 -7.73 -8.85 12.13
C LEU A 206 -7.75 -8.23 13.54
N TYR A 207 -7.05 -8.87 14.47
CA TYR A 207 -6.91 -8.38 15.85
C TYR A 207 -6.44 -6.92 15.90
N LYS A 208 -7.18 -6.08 16.65
CA LYS A 208 -6.96 -4.64 16.84
C LYS A 208 -7.04 -3.74 15.59
N PHE A 209 -7.27 -4.30 14.41
CA PHE A 209 -7.62 -3.49 13.25
C PHE A 209 -9.11 -3.17 13.30
N THR A 210 -9.46 -1.90 13.08
CA THR A 210 -10.84 -1.41 13.08
C THR A 210 -11.11 -0.61 11.82
N ASN A 211 -12.35 -0.58 11.35
CA ASN A 211 -12.69 0.18 10.14
C ASN A 211 -12.30 1.66 10.29
N ILE A 212 -11.70 2.20 9.26
CA ILE A 212 -11.32 3.61 9.20
C ILE A 212 -12.61 4.44 9.11
N SER A 213 -12.71 5.49 9.93
CA SER A 213 -13.79 6.47 9.86
C SER A 213 -13.45 7.54 8.82
N PHE A 214 -14.47 8.01 8.09
CA PHE A 214 -14.36 8.97 6.99
C PHE A 214 -15.06 10.28 7.33
#